data_AF-A0A1H4S4I5-F1
#
_entry.id   AF-A0A1H4S4I5-F1
#
_cell.length_a   1.000
_cell.length_b   1.000
_cell.length_c   1.000
_cell.angle_alpha   90.00
_cell.angle_beta   90.00
_cell.angle_gamma   90.00
#
_symmetry.space_group_name_H-M   'P 1'
#
loop_
_entity.id
_entity.type
_entity.pdbx_description
1 polymer ?
#
loop_
_entity_poly.entity_id
_entity_poly.type
_entity_poly.pdbx_seq_one_letter_code
_entity_poly.pdbx_strand_id
1 'polypeptide(L)'
;MKIMKSKLFAISLFTMAIASCNSPEKKVETVLEVTSFNIKTTVSELEFNKLDAEVEETFTSKQPGFIRRQSGVDEQGRYVVLVYWKSVADAEASMNKFMSDESVASYAGMIDGSSMKMSRFTITDEFTATNSTFTEVMTFKLKEGANVEAFNTVNDRVGPEFSEKQTGFLQRITGFNKKGEQVAVAYWDTKAHSDAVINDFMNAAVAKEFMGMMDQSTIDMIRFQSLTSLNNVALSNKDKVVALLNSFNTGDQTPISYINPNIYIQHNLGVADGLQGFGEVMQHAPEGGFKANVLRAFQDGDYVFTHTEYDFFGPKAGFDIFRFEDGMIVEHWDNLLPIQKPNPSGRTQFDGATTLADLDKTEANKAVVRGFIENVLLNHEMDKVTNYINPATYIQHNPAVADGLDGFGAAMKYFAENGLVMQYDKLHMVLGQGNFVLSVSEGKFGKGDHTAYYDLFRLEDGLIVEHWDVIATIPAKSEWKNENGKF
;
A
#
# COMPACT_ATOMS: atom_id res chain seq x y z
N MET A 1 -3.57 70.10 79.53
CA MET A 1 -4.73 69.21 79.69
C MET A 1 -4.62 68.10 78.63
N LYS A 2 -4.48 66.84 79.07
CA LYS A 2 -4.65 65.56 78.35
C LYS A 2 -3.99 65.43 76.95
N ILE A 3 -2.87 64.71 76.80
CA ILE A 3 -2.79 63.24 76.65
C ILE A 3 -3.78 62.68 75.62
N MET A 4 -3.26 62.25 74.46
CA MET A 4 -3.77 61.03 73.83
C MET A 4 -2.62 60.30 73.11
N LYS A 5 -2.38 59.07 73.58
CA LYS A 5 -1.38 58.11 73.10
C LYS A 5 -1.89 57.43 71.84
N SER A 6 -1.09 57.35 70.79
CA SER A 6 -1.23 56.31 69.76
C SER A 6 -0.09 55.30 69.96
N LYS A 7 -0.45 54.04 70.21
CA LYS A 7 0.50 52.94 70.35
C LYS A 7 0.93 52.49 68.96
N LEU A 8 2.21 52.68 68.63
CA LEU A 8 2.87 52.02 67.50
C LEU A 8 3.23 50.59 67.95
N PHE A 9 2.61 49.57 67.36
CA PHE A 9 3.05 48.19 67.50
C PHE A 9 4.29 47.99 66.61
N ALA A 10 5.45 47.83 67.24
CA ALA A 10 6.64 47.30 66.58
C ALA A 10 6.46 45.78 66.44
N ILE A 11 6.18 45.31 65.22
CA ILE A 11 6.29 43.89 64.88
C ILE A 11 7.61 43.70 64.15
N SER A 12 8.49 42.98 64.83
CA SER A 12 9.78 42.48 64.40
C SER A 12 9.68 41.77 63.03
N LEU A 13 10.47 42.22 62.06
CA LEU A 13 10.76 41.47 60.83
C LEU A 13 11.41 40.14 61.21
N PHE A 14 10.69 39.03 61.04
CA PHE A 14 11.29 37.73 60.79
C PHE A 14 11.44 37.60 59.27
N THR A 15 12.65 37.76 58.76
CA THR A 15 13.01 37.37 57.39
C THR A 15 12.91 35.85 57.29
N MET A 16 11.75 35.37 56.83
CA MET A 16 11.59 33.99 56.37
C MET A 16 12.20 33.92 54.97
N ALA A 17 13.42 33.40 54.88
CA ALA A 17 14.00 33.00 53.62
C ALA A 17 13.17 31.81 53.11
N ILE A 18 12.24 32.09 52.19
CA ILE A 18 11.56 31.05 51.42
C ILE A 18 12.62 30.51 50.46
N ALA A 19 13.24 29.39 50.82
CA ALA A 19 13.95 28.57 49.86
C ALA A 19 12.92 28.11 48.83
N SER A 20 12.91 28.76 47.66
CA SER A 20 12.20 28.28 46.48
C SER A 20 12.86 26.99 46.05
N CYS A 21 12.38 25.86 46.57
CA CYS A 21 12.60 24.57 45.95
C CYS A 21 11.90 24.63 44.58
N ASN A 22 12.62 25.05 43.54
CA ASN A 22 12.24 24.77 42.16
C ASN A 22 12.29 23.24 42.00
N SER A 23 11.18 22.60 42.32
CA SER A 23 10.90 21.28 41.81
C SER A 23 10.82 21.44 40.29
N PRO A 24 11.54 20.65 39.48
CA PRO A 24 11.39 20.73 38.03
C PRO A 24 9.91 20.55 37.70
N GLU A 25 9.34 21.49 36.94
CA GLU A 25 7.97 21.37 36.44
C GLU A 25 7.84 20.01 35.77
N LYS A 26 6.98 19.17 36.33
CA LYS A 26 6.77 17.81 35.84
C LYS A 26 6.14 17.95 34.45
N LYS A 27 6.94 17.75 33.39
CA LYS A 27 6.44 17.79 32.01
C LYS A 27 5.23 16.85 31.91
N VAL A 28 4.15 17.33 31.30
CA VAL A 28 2.94 16.53 31.13
C VAL A 28 3.25 15.44 30.09
N GLU A 29 3.21 14.18 30.53
CA GLU A 29 3.37 13.04 29.63
C GLU A 29 2.08 12.85 28.83
N THR A 30 2.21 12.71 27.52
CA THR A 30 1.15 12.30 26.60
C THR A 30 1.61 11.10 25.77
N VAL A 31 0.74 10.58 24.93
CA VAL A 31 1.02 9.39 24.11
C VAL A 31 0.90 9.74 22.63
N LEU A 32 1.94 9.40 21.88
CA LEU A 32 1.92 9.35 20.43
C LEU A 32 1.67 7.91 19.98
N GLU A 33 0.53 7.66 19.37
CA GLU A 33 0.23 6.44 18.63
C GLU A 33 0.64 6.65 17.16
N VAL A 34 1.51 5.78 16.66
CA VAL A 34 1.95 5.72 15.26
C VAL A 34 1.37 4.45 14.65
N THR A 35 0.48 4.62 13.68
CA THR A 35 -0.10 3.51 12.94
C THR A 35 0.25 3.65 11.47
N SER A 36 0.85 2.62 10.87
CA SER A 36 1.14 2.58 9.43
C SER A 36 0.52 1.35 8.77
N PHE A 37 0.03 1.48 7.56
CA PHE A 37 -0.58 0.39 6.79
C PHE A 37 -0.63 0.72 5.30
N ASN A 38 -0.83 -0.30 4.47
CA ASN A 38 -1.23 -0.17 3.08
C ASN A 38 -2.75 -0.26 2.98
N ILE A 39 -3.32 0.40 1.97
CA ILE A 39 -4.70 0.14 1.55
C ILE A 39 -4.73 -1.04 0.59
N LYS A 40 -5.85 -1.74 0.50
CA LYS A 40 -6.04 -2.81 -0.48
C LYS A 40 -5.85 -2.23 -1.89
N THR A 41 -5.24 -3.02 -2.78
CA THR A 41 -4.94 -2.58 -4.17
C THR A 41 -6.18 -2.18 -4.97
N THR A 42 -7.36 -2.62 -4.53
CA THR A 42 -8.66 -2.39 -5.14
C THR A 42 -9.41 -1.17 -4.56
N VAL A 43 -8.76 -0.39 -3.69
CA VAL A 43 -9.35 0.78 -3.07
C VAL A 43 -8.95 2.05 -3.82
N SER A 44 -9.93 2.95 -3.98
CA SER A 44 -9.71 4.29 -4.48
C SER A 44 -9.02 5.15 -3.40
N GLU A 45 -7.85 5.69 -3.73
CA GLU A 45 -7.11 6.59 -2.83
C GLU A 45 -7.92 7.86 -2.51
N LEU A 46 -8.66 8.37 -3.50
CA LEU A 46 -9.53 9.53 -3.32
C LEU A 46 -10.67 9.24 -2.32
N GLU A 47 -11.30 8.06 -2.41
CA GLU A 47 -12.37 7.67 -1.48
C GLU A 47 -11.81 7.42 -0.09
N PHE A 48 -10.66 6.73 0.00
CA PHE A 48 -9.99 6.49 1.27
C PHE A 48 -9.64 7.80 1.97
N ASN A 49 -9.05 8.76 1.26
CA ASN A 49 -8.67 10.06 1.83
C ASN A 49 -9.87 10.86 2.35
N LYS A 50 -11.04 10.74 1.70
CA LYS A 50 -12.29 11.34 2.19
C LYS A 50 -12.76 10.67 3.48
N LEU A 51 -12.81 9.35 3.49
CA LEU A 51 -13.21 8.57 4.67
C LEU A 51 -12.25 8.77 5.85
N ASP A 52 -10.95 8.93 5.59
CA ASP A 52 -9.95 9.23 6.62
C ASP A 52 -10.29 10.52 7.39
N ALA A 53 -10.67 11.58 6.66
CA ALA A 53 -11.10 12.84 7.24
C ALA A 53 -12.41 12.68 8.04
N GLU A 54 -13.37 11.91 7.51
CA GLU A 54 -14.63 11.62 8.21
C GLU A 54 -14.41 10.83 9.50
N VAL A 55 -13.48 9.88 9.55
CA VAL A 55 -13.16 9.08 10.74
C VAL A 55 -12.63 9.96 11.89
N GLU A 56 -11.89 11.03 11.57
CA GLU A 56 -11.47 11.99 12.59
C GLU A 56 -12.67 12.70 13.23
N GLU A 57 -13.54 13.27 12.39
CA GLU A 57 -14.70 14.04 12.82
C GLU A 57 -15.76 13.17 13.53
N THR A 58 -16.02 11.98 13.00
CA THR A 58 -17.16 11.16 13.41
C THR A 58 -16.83 10.19 14.54
N PHE A 59 -15.58 9.74 14.65
CA PHE A 59 -15.16 8.71 15.61
C PHE A 59 -14.02 9.16 16.52
N THR A 60 -12.84 9.48 15.96
CA THR A 60 -11.59 9.58 16.75
C THR A 60 -11.63 10.78 17.70
N SER A 61 -12.09 11.94 17.22
CA SER A 61 -12.20 13.16 18.02
C SER A 61 -13.19 13.08 19.18
N LYS A 62 -14.11 12.11 19.14
CA LYS A 62 -15.11 11.88 20.19
C LYS A 62 -14.63 10.93 21.29
N GLN A 63 -13.45 10.34 21.14
CA GLN A 63 -12.93 9.41 22.14
C GLN A 63 -12.35 10.15 23.36
N PRO A 64 -12.52 9.62 24.59
CA PRO A 64 -11.88 10.16 25.77
C PRO A 64 -10.37 10.28 25.57
N GLY A 65 -9.78 11.35 26.09
CA GLY A 65 -8.34 11.56 26.04
C GLY A 65 -7.78 11.90 24.66
N PHE A 66 -8.60 12.06 23.61
CA PHE A 66 -8.16 12.57 22.32
C PHE A 66 -7.52 13.96 22.46
N ILE A 67 -6.39 14.17 21.80
CA ILE A 67 -5.69 15.47 21.70
C ILE A 67 -5.69 15.94 20.24
N ARG A 68 -5.20 15.10 19.32
CA ARG A 68 -5.06 15.42 17.91
C ARG A 68 -4.90 14.15 17.08
N ARG A 69 -5.28 14.22 15.81
CA ARG A 69 -4.94 13.25 14.77
C ARG A 69 -4.30 13.94 13.58
N GLN A 70 -3.46 13.21 12.87
CA GLN A 70 -2.98 13.59 11.55
C GLN A 70 -2.74 12.33 10.72
N SER A 71 -2.99 12.42 9.43
CA SER A 71 -2.76 11.34 8.49
C SER A 71 -1.93 11.81 7.30
N GLY A 72 -1.25 10.86 6.67
CA GLY A 72 -0.53 11.09 5.43
C GLY A 72 -0.16 9.81 4.72
N VAL A 73 0.48 9.96 3.56
CA VAL A 73 0.93 8.85 2.71
C VAL A 73 2.36 9.11 2.24
N ASP A 74 3.20 8.08 2.24
CA ASP A 74 4.57 8.15 1.73
C ASP A 74 4.63 7.89 0.21
N GLU A 75 5.82 8.04 -0.38
CA GLU A 75 6.04 7.85 -1.82
C GLU A 75 5.80 6.39 -2.27
N GLN A 76 5.78 5.45 -1.32
CA GLN A 76 5.50 4.04 -1.56
C GLN A 76 4.01 3.71 -1.39
N GLY A 77 3.15 4.71 -1.15
CA GLY A 77 1.71 4.50 -0.96
C GLY A 77 1.34 3.92 0.41
N ARG A 78 2.28 3.86 1.36
CA ARG A 78 2.01 3.45 2.73
C ARG A 78 1.44 4.63 3.49
N TYR A 79 0.27 4.42 4.08
CA TYR A 79 -0.43 5.38 4.90
C TYR A 79 0.11 5.37 6.32
N VAL A 80 0.12 6.55 6.95
CA VAL A 80 0.46 6.75 8.35
C VAL A 80 -0.62 7.60 9.01
N VAL A 81 -1.07 7.16 10.18
CA VAL A 81 -1.97 7.90 11.06
C VAL A 81 -1.25 8.10 12.39
N LEU A 82 -1.03 9.35 12.78
CA LEU A 82 -0.55 9.70 14.11
C LEU A 82 -1.71 10.20 14.96
N VAL A 83 -1.85 9.65 16.16
CA VAL A 83 -2.87 10.09 17.13
C VAL A 83 -2.22 10.41 18.46
N TYR A 84 -2.53 11.59 18.97
CA TYR A 84 -2.08 12.09 20.26
C TYR A 84 -3.17 11.86 21.30
N TRP A 85 -2.79 11.22 22.39
CA TRP A 85 -3.69 10.84 23.49
C TRP A 85 -3.17 11.36 24.83
N LYS A 86 -4.08 11.64 25.76
CA LYS A 86 -3.73 11.98 27.15
C LYS A 86 -3.08 10.81 27.88
N SER A 87 -3.42 9.57 27.54
CA SER A 87 -2.87 8.38 28.18
C SER A 87 -2.90 7.15 27.27
N VAL A 88 -2.11 6.12 27.63
CA VAL A 88 -2.14 4.83 26.93
C VAL A 88 -3.51 4.15 27.08
N ALA A 89 -4.16 4.32 28.24
CA ALA A 89 -5.47 3.74 28.50
C ALA A 89 -6.55 4.32 27.59
N ASP A 90 -6.49 5.63 27.29
CA ASP A 90 -7.39 6.28 26.35
C ASP A 90 -7.19 5.75 24.92
N ALA A 91 -5.94 5.63 24.48
CA ALA A 91 -5.59 5.06 23.18
C ALA A 91 -6.09 3.60 23.02
N GLU A 92 -5.88 2.76 24.05
CA GLU A 92 -6.37 1.38 24.07
C GLU A 92 -7.90 1.30 24.03
N ALA A 93 -8.58 2.14 24.80
CA ALA A 93 -10.04 2.19 24.82
C ALA A 93 -10.62 2.63 23.46
N SER A 94 -9.98 3.59 22.79
CA SER A 94 -10.33 4.02 21.43
C SER A 94 -10.18 2.86 20.43
N MET A 95 -9.02 2.21 20.40
CA MET A 95 -8.74 1.12 19.47
C MET A 95 -9.69 -0.06 19.66
N ASN A 96 -10.00 -0.44 20.90
CA ASN A 96 -10.94 -1.53 21.19
C ASN A 96 -12.34 -1.25 20.62
N LYS A 97 -12.80 0.01 20.64
CA LYS A 97 -14.09 0.39 20.04
C LYS A 97 -14.02 0.41 18.52
N PHE A 98 -12.93 0.95 17.96
CA PHE A 98 -12.72 1.08 16.51
C PHE A 98 -12.92 -0.27 15.80
N MET A 99 -12.50 -1.38 16.40
CA MET A 99 -12.61 -2.72 15.83
C MET A 99 -14.06 -3.20 15.60
N SER A 100 -15.05 -2.55 16.21
CA SER A 100 -16.46 -2.98 16.13
C SER A 100 -17.44 -1.84 15.81
N ASP A 101 -16.94 -0.61 15.64
CA ASP A 101 -17.80 0.56 15.43
C ASP A 101 -18.23 0.66 13.96
N GLU A 102 -19.53 0.66 13.71
CA GLU A 102 -20.09 0.71 12.36
C GLU A 102 -19.68 1.99 11.60
N SER A 103 -19.42 3.10 12.31
CA SER A 103 -19.03 4.36 11.68
C SER A 103 -17.67 4.32 11.00
N VAL A 104 -16.80 3.39 11.39
CA VAL A 104 -15.45 3.24 10.80
C VAL A 104 -15.32 1.98 9.94
N ALA A 105 -16.38 1.18 9.81
CA ALA A 105 -16.33 -0.12 9.15
C ALA A 105 -15.89 -0.03 7.68
N SER A 106 -16.39 0.97 6.93
CA SER A 106 -15.99 1.19 5.55
C SER A 106 -14.50 1.54 5.42
N TYR A 107 -14.01 2.47 6.26
CA TYR A 107 -12.60 2.85 6.30
C TYR A 107 -11.70 1.67 6.71
N ALA A 108 -12.07 0.93 7.77
CA ALA A 108 -11.33 -0.23 8.22
C ALA A 108 -11.32 -1.35 7.16
N GLY A 109 -12.43 -1.52 6.43
CA GLY A 109 -12.55 -2.49 5.34
C GLY A 109 -11.65 -2.21 4.14
N MET A 110 -11.16 -0.97 3.98
CA MET A 110 -10.23 -0.58 2.92
C MET A 110 -8.75 -0.87 3.25
N ILE A 111 -8.43 -1.08 4.53
CA ILE A 111 -7.06 -1.31 4.97
C ILE A 111 -6.65 -2.77 4.68
N ASP A 112 -5.42 -2.97 4.19
CA ASP A 112 -4.78 -4.27 4.23
C ASP A 112 -4.29 -4.53 5.66
N GLY A 113 -5.12 -5.23 6.45
CA GLY A 113 -4.83 -5.51 7.85
C GLY A 113 -3.52 -6.28 8.09
N SER A 114 -3.02 -7.03 7.09
CA SER A 114 -1.74 -7.75 7.21
C SER A 114 -0.52 -6.82 7.20
N SER A 115 -0.67 -5.64 6.61
CA SER A 115 0.37 -4.61 6.54
C SER A 115 0.38 -3.67 7.76
N MET A 116 -0.65 -3.73 8.61
CA MET A 116 -0.82 -2.78 9.71
C MET A 116 0.22 -2.98 10.81
N LYS A 117 0.92 -1.89 11.14
CA LYS A 117 1.81 -1.79 12.30
C LYS A 117 1.34 -0.65 13.18
N MET A 118 1.28 -0.87 14.48
CA MET A 118 0.89 0.14 15.46
C MET A 118 1.84 0.11 16.66
N SER A 119 2.35 1.29 17.01
CA SER A 119 3.22 1.51 18.16
C SER A 119 2.77 2.73 18.95
N ARG A 120 2.95 2.71 20.28
CA ARG A 120 2.59 3.81 21.19
C ARG A 120 3.80 4.24 21.99
N PHE A 121 4.09 5.53 21.97
CA PHE A 121 5.25 6.13 22.62
C PHE A 121 4.80 7.16 23.64
N THR A 122 5.40 7.14 24.82
CA THR A 122 5.29 8.23 25.77
C THR A 122 6.15 9.39 25.26
N ILE A 123 5.55 10.57 25.17
CA ILE A 123 6.20 11.80 24.75
C ILE A 123 6.00 12.88 25.83
N THR A 124 6.90 13.86 25.87
CA THR A 124 6.81 14.99 26.82
C THR A 124 6.65 16.35 26.14
N ASP A 125 6.77 16.39 24.82
CA ASP A 125 6.67 17.61 24.02
C ASP A 125 5.22 17.86 23.60
N GLU A 126 4.73 19.09 23.77
CA GLU A 126 3.42 19.50 23.27
C GLU A 126 3.50 19.74 21.75
N PHE A 127 2.49 19.33 20.99
CA PHE A 127 2.45 19.57 19.55
C PHE A 127 2.21 21.05 19.21
N THR A 128 3.05 21.63 18.35
CA THR A 128 3.00 23.04 17.94
C THR A 128 3.06 23.25 16.41
N ALA A 129 3.41 22.24 15.62
CA ALA A 129 3.58 22.35 14.16
C ALA A 129 2.27 22.32 13.35
N THR A 130 1.33 23.23 13.62
CA THR A 130 0.00 23.25 12.98
C THR A 130 0.00 23.47 11.47
N ASN A 131 1.05 24.07 10.91
CA ASN A 131 1.21 24.31 9.47
C ASN A 131 2.06 23.24 8.76
N SER A 132 2.35 22.11 9.42
CA SER A 132 3.12 21.04 8.79
C SER A 132 2.35 20.40 7.65
N THR A 133 2.99 20.28 6.49
CA THR A 133 2.46 19.48 5.37
C THR A 133 3.27 18.21 5.11
N PHE A 134 4.48 18.11 5.66
CA PHE A 134 5.35 16.95 5.52
C PHE A 134 5.90 16.52 6.88
N THR A 135 5.89 15.21 7.15
CA THR A 135 6.32 14.65 8.43
C THR A 135 7.24 13.46 8.20
N GLU A 136 8.25 13.34 9.06
CA GLU A 136 9.19 12.23 9.10
C GLU A 136 9.04 11.53 10.45
N VAL A 137 8.78 10.22 10.46
CA VAL A 137 8.65 9.40 11.68
C VAL A 137 9.71 8.31 11.65
N MET A 138 10.70 8.43 12.52
CA MET A 138 11.78 7.45 12.68
C MET A 138 11.54 6.66 13.97
N THR A 139 11.42 5.33 13.87
CA THR A 139 11.41 4.43 15.03
C THR A 139 12.61 3.51 15.00
N PHE A 140 13.22 3.26 16.16
CA PHE A 140 14.44 2.47 16.25
C PHE A 140 14.68 1.94 17.67
N LYS A 141 15.54 0.93 17.79
CA LYS A 141 16.10 0.51 19.08
C LYS A 141 17.50 1.09 19.27
N LEU A 142 17.88 1.27 20.53
CA LEU A 142 19.27 1.55 20.87
C LEU A 142 20.11 0.28 20.74
N LYS A 143 21.42 0.45 20.51
CA LYS A 143 22.37 -0.67 20.56
C LYS A 143 22.28 -1.38 21.91
N GLU A 144 22.52 -2.68 21.91
CA GLU A 144 22.59 -3.46 23.15
C GLU A 144 23.62 -2.84 24.11
N GLY A 145 23.21 -2.63 25.37
CA GLY A 145 24.05 -2.00 26.40
C GLY A 145 24.21 -0.49 26.29
N ALA A 146 23.52 0.19 25.36
CA ALA A 146 23.56 1.65 25.27
C ALA A 146 23.07 2.33 26.56
N ASN A 147 23.76 3.40 26.98
CA ASN A 147 23.33 4.23 28.09
C ASN A 147 22.21 5.17 27.64
N VAL A 148 21.00 4.95 28.16
CA VAL A 148 19.79 5.71 27.82
C VAL A 148 19.90 7.19 28.22
N GLU A 149 20.52 7.51 29.35
CA GLU A 149 20.68 8.90 29.80
C GLU A 149 21.65 9.68 28.89
N ALA A 150 22.75 9.01 28.48
CA ALA A 150 23.67 9.56 27.49
C ALA A 150 22.98 9.74 26.14
N PHE A 151 22.18 8.75 25.71
CA PHE A 151 21.39 8.85 24.49
C PHE A 151 20.42 10.04 24.54
N ASN A 152 19.67 10.20 25.63
CA ASN A 152 18.74 11.32 25.79
C ASN A 152 19.46 12.67 25.70
N THR A 153 20.65 12.77 26.30
CA THR A 153 21.48 13.99 26.22
C THR A 153 21.88 14.32 24.77
N VAL A 154 22.28 13.32 23.99
CA VAL A 154 22.61 13.50 22.55
C VAL A 154 21.35 13.81 21.74
N ASN A 155 20.26 13.10 22.00
CA ASN A 155 18.98 13.25 21.35
C ASN A 155 18.39 14.65 21.53
N ASP A 156 18.53 15.25 22.72
CA ASP A 156 18.06 16.60 23.04
C ASP A 156 18.88 17.68 22.31
N ARG A 157 20.15 17.39 21.98
CA ARG A 157 21.03 18.30 21.23
C ARG A 157 20.69 18.36 19.74
N VAL A 158 20.09 17.32 19.17
CA VAL A 158 19.79 17.24 17.72
C VAL A 158 18.95 18.43 17.24
N GLY A 159 17.94 18.83 18.03
CA GLY A 159 17.09 19.99 17.71
C GLY A 159 17.89 21.30 17.63
N PRO A 160 18.43 21.80 18.74
CA PRO A 160 19.16 23.07 18.78
C PRO A 160 20.46 23.08 17.98
N GLU A 161 21.17 21.95 17.85
CA GLU A 161 22.44 21.90 17.13
C GLU A 161 22.26 21.77 15.62
N PHE A 162 21.16 21.16 15.16
CA PHE A 162 20.91 20.93 13.73
C PHE A 162 19.51 21.34 13.26
N SER A 163 18.45 20.65 13.72
CA SER A 163 17.11 20.72 13.08
C SER A 163 16.50 22.12 13.13
N GLU A 164 16.57 22.80 14.27
CA GLU A 164 15.98 24.12 14.49
C GLU A 164 16.63 25.23 13.66
N LYS A 165 17.81 24.96 13.06
CA LYS A 165 18.53 25.90 12.20
C LYS A 165 18.11 25.78 10.74
N GLN A 166 17.34 24.75 10.39
CA GLN A 166 16.98 24.47 9.00
C GLN A 166 15.79 25.28 8.54
N THR A 167 15.81 25.68 7.28
CA THR A 167 14.66 26.34 6.66
C THR A 167 13.48 25.36 6.60
N GLY A 168 12.29 25.81 6.96
CA GLY A 168 11.06 25.01 6.89
C GLY A 168 10.86 23.99 8.01
N PHE A 169 11.84 23.81 8.91
CA PHE A 169 11.66 22.98 10.10
C PHE A 169 10.68 23.66 11.07
N LEU A 170 9.71 22.88 11.57
CA LEU A 170 8.66 23.39 12.44
C LEU A 170 8.78 22.85 13.86
N GLN A 171 9.00 21.54 14.00
CA GLN A 171 9.02 20.89 15.31
C GLN A 171 9.72 19.54 15.24
N ARG A 172 10.31 19.14 16.37
CA ARG A 172 10.73 17.78 16.63
C ARG A 172 10.08 17.28 17.91
N ILE A 173 9.53 16.06 17.87
CA ILE A 173 8.95 15.36 19.03
C ILE A 173 9.72 14.06 19.21
N THR A 174 10.08 13.74 20.44
CA THR A 174 10.71 12.45 20.75
C THR A 174 9.99 11.71 21.86
N GLY A 175 10.14 10.40 21.87
CA GLY A 175 9.51 9.55 22.86
C GLY A 175 10.08 8.14 22.87
N PHE A 176 9.55 7.34 23.79
CA PHE A 176 9.94 5.95 23.93
C PHE A 176 8.73 5.11 24.36
N ASN A 177 8.80 3.80 24.12
CA ASN A 177 7.79 2.87 24.60
C ASN A 177 8.33 1.92 25.67
N LYS A 178 7.44 1.12 26.28
CA LYS A 178 7.81 0.17 27.34
C LYS A 178 8.79 -0.91 26.89
N LYS A 179 8.96 -1.12 25.58
CA LYS A 179 9.93 -2.08 25.00
C LYS A 179 11.31 -1.44 24.78
N GLY A 180 11.49 -0.16 25.14
CA GLY A 180 12.74 0.58 24.95
C GLY A 180 12.96 1.07 23.52
N GLU A 181 11.99 0.90 22.63
CA GLU A 181 12.02 1.48 21.29
C GLU A 181 11.78 2.99 21.38
N GLN A 182 12.53 3.72 20.56
CA GLN A 182 12.52 5.18 20.49
C GLN A 182 11.71 5.63 19.28
N VAL A 183 11.15 6.84 19.36
CA VAL A 183 10.60 7.56 18.22
C VAL A 183 11.19 8.96 18.16
N ALA A 184 11.50 9.41 16.94
CA ALA A 184 11.77 10.80 16.62
C ALA A 184 10.88 11.22 15.44
N VAL A 185 10.05 12.24 15.66
CA VAL A 185 9.19 12.82 14.63
C VAL A 185 9.68 14.21 14.30
N ALA A 186 9.92 14.49 13.01
CA ALA A 186 10.26 15.81 12.51
C ALA A 186 9.14 16.35 11.61
N TYR A 187 8.74 17.59 11.88
CA TYR A 187 7.67 18.30 11.19
C TYR A 187 8.24 19.39 10.31
N TRP A 188 7.80 19.42 9.07
CA TRP A 188 8.26 20.35 8.05
C TRP A 188 7.08 21.05 7.40
N ASP A 189 7.30 22.29 6.98
CA ASP A 189 6.33 23.06 6.20
C ASP A 189 6.09 22.44 4.81
N THR A 190 7.11 21.84 4.19
CA THR A 190 7.11 21.25 2.86
C THR A 190 8.08 20.08 2.76
N LYS A 191 7.81 19.16 1.82
CA LYS A 191 8.73 18.08 1.47
C LYS A 191 10.07 18.59 0.94
N ALA A 192 10.06 19.64 0.12
CA ALA A 192 11.26 20.18 -0.50
C ALA A 192 12.29 20.67 0.53
N HIS A 193 11.84 21.33 1.60
CA HIS A 193 12.71 21.76 2.69
C HIS A 193 13.28 20.57 3.48
N SER A 194 12.48 19.53 3.72
CA SER A 194 12.96 18.28 4.33
C SER A 194 13.99 17.56 3.45
N ASP A 195 13.72 17.40 2.15
CA ASP A 195 14.64 16.74 1.21
C ASP A 195 16.00 17.46 1.13
N ALA A 196 15.99 18.79 1.17
CA ALA A 196 17.20 19.60 1.05
C ALA A 196 18.23 19.36 2.17
N VAL A 197 17.79 18.88 3.35
CA VAL A 197 18.66 18.78 4.54
C VAL A 197 19.16 17.37 4.83
N ILE A 198 18.71 16.35 4.10
CA ILE A 198 19.04 14.94 4.38
C ILE A 198 20.56 14.72 4.39
N ASN A 199 21.24 15.17 3.33
CA ASN A 199 22.69 15.00 3.20
C ASN A 199 23.45 15.78 4.29
N ASP A 200 22.96 16.95 4.66
CA ASP A 200 23.57 17.77 5.70
C ASP A 200 23.39 17.13 7.09
N PHE A 201 22.21 16.56 7.35
CA PHE A 201 21.93 15.82 8.58
C PHE A 201 22.88 14.62 8.71
N MET A 202 23.00 13.80 7.67
CA MET A 202 23.90 12.64 7.68
C MET A 202 25.38 13.01 7.90
N ASN A 203 25.76 14.26 7.64
CA ASN A 203 27.12 14.76 7.83
C ASN A 203 27.35 15.50 9.15
N ALA A 204 26.29 15.97 9.82
CA ALA A 204 26.37 16.72 11.06
C ALA A 204 26.96 15.87 12.20
N ALA A 205 27.84 16.48 13.01
CA ALA A 205 28.50 15.78 14.11
C ALA A 205 27.50 15.21 15.13
N VAL A 206 26.50 16.01 15.53
CA VAL A 206 25.43 15.59 16.46
C VAL A 206 24.59 14.44 15.90
N ALA A 207 24.33 14.43 14.59
CA ALA A 207 23.56 13.37 13.94
C ALA A 207 24.35 12.06 13.86
N LYS A 208 25.66 12.13 13.55
CA LYS A 208 26.54 10.95 13.59
C LYS A 208 26.64 10.35 14.98
N GLU A 209 26.71 11.20 16.02
CA GLU A 209 26.68 10.76 17.41
C GLU A 209 25.35 10.07 17.73
N PHE A 210 24.22 10.72 17.42
CA PHE A 210 22.86 10.22 17.62
C PHE A 210 22.63 8.86 16.92
N MET A 211 22.91 8.78 15.62
CA MET A 211 22.78 7.56 14.82
C MET A 211 23.77 6.47 15.28
N GLY A 212 24.95 6.87 15.76
CA GLY A 212 25.96 5.97 16.29
C GLY A 212 25.48 5.16 17.51
N MET A 213 24.43 5.60 18.20
CA MET A 213 23.85 4.90 19.35
C MET A 213 22.68 3.96 18.99
N MET A 214 22.21 4.00 17.74
CA MET A 214 21.08 3.19 17.27
C MET A 214 21.52 1.82 16.77
N ASP A 215 20.66 0.82 16.95
CA ASP A 215 20.72 -0.39 16.16
C ASP A 215 20.16 -0.10 14.76
N GLN A 216 21.08 0.09 13.81
CA GLN A 216 20.79 0.45 12.42
C GLN A 216 19.88 -0.55 11.72
N SER A 217 19.88 -1.83 12.14
CA SER A 217 19.01 -2.87 11.56
C SER A 217 17.54 -2.73 11.96
N THR A 218 17.24 -1.87 12.95
CA THR A 218 15.90 -1.66 13.51
C THR A 218 15.27 -0.34 13.11
N ILE A 219 15.97 0.47 12.31
CA ILE A 219 15.47 1.77 11.87
C ILE A 219 14.34 1.55 10.86
N ASP A 220 13.14 2.01 11.22
CA ASP A 220 12.04 2.23 10.28
C ASP A 220 11.84 3.73 10.12
N MET A 221 11.92 4.20 8.88
CA MET A 221 11.81 5.61 8.52
C MET A 221 10.62 5.76 7.59
N ILE A 222 9.64 6.56 8.01
CA ILE A 222 8.49 6.91 7.18
C ILE A 222 8.50 8.42 6.94
N ARG A 223 8.47 8.83 5.66
CA ARG A 223 8.44 10.24 5.27
C ARG A 223 7.20 10.46 4.42
N PHE A 224 6.21 11.19 4.95
CA PHE A 224 4.89 11.25 4.37
C PHE A 224 4.38 12.69 4.18
N GLN A 225 3.60 12.86 3.12
CA GLN A 225 2.84 14.08 2.86
C GLN A 225 1.49 14.00 3.57
N SER A 226 1.06 15.08 4.23
CA SER A 226 -0.22 15.10 4.94
C SER A 226 -1.40 15.06 4.00
N LEU A 227 -2.43 14.26 4.31
CA LEU A 227 -3.63 14.13 3.46
C LEU A 227 -4.37 15.47 3.29
N THR A 228 -4.37 16.33 4.30
CA THR A 228 -5.03 17.65 4.23
C THR A 228 -4.35 18.61 3.24
N SER A 229 -3.10 18.32 2.85
CA SER A 229 -2.38 19.06 1.83
C SER A 229 -2.62 18.52 0.41
N LEU A 230 -3.21 17.33 0.29
CA LEU A 230 -3.53 16.68 -0.99
C LEU A 230 -4.90 17.13 -1.54
N ASN A 231 -5.24 18.42 -1.42
CA ASN A 231 -6.48 18.95 -1.98
C ASN A 231 -6.51 18.70 -3.50
N ASN A 232 -7.55 18.04 -3.99
CA ASN A 232 -7.77 17.66 -5.40
C ASN A 232 -6.92 16.48 -5.92
N VAL A 233 -6.86 15.35 -5.22
CA VAL A 233 -6.41 14.10 -5.84
C VAL A 233 -7.37 13.75 -6.98
N ALA A 234 -6.92 13.93 -8.22
CA ALA A 234 -7.60 13.37 -9.37
C ALA A 234 -7.58 11.84 -9.24
N LEU A 235 -8.65 11.16 -9.66
CA LEU A 235 -8.66 9.70 -9.68
C LEU A 235 -7.45 9.18 -10.46
N SER A 236 -6.70 8.28 -9.84
CA SER A 236 -5.60 7.58 -10.51
C SER A 236 -6.16 6.72 -11.65
N ASN A 237 -5.31 6.33 -12.59
CA ASN A 237 -5.73 5.43 -13.68
C ASN A 237 -6.20 4.08 -13.12
N LYS A 238 -5.50 3.56 -12.10
CA LYS A 238 -5.94 2.40 -11.32
C LYS A 238 -7.35 2.57 -10.76
N ASP A 239 -7.63 3.70 -10.09
CA ASP A 239 -8.95 3.95 -9.50
C ASP A 239 -10.05 4.03 -10.57
N LYS A 240 -9.74 4.63 -11.73
CA LYS A 240 -10.67 4.69 -12.88
C LYS A 240 -11.03 3.30 -13.39
N VAL A 241 -10.05 2.40 -13.53
CA VAL A 241 -10.31 1.00 -13.94
C VAL A 241 -11.12 0.27 -12.89
N VAL A 242 -10.74 0.36 -11.62
CA VAL A 242 -11.48 -0.31 -10.54
C VAL A 242 -12.92 0.21 -10.47
N ALA A 243 -13.13 1.52 -10.60
CA ALA A 243 -14.45 2.12 -10.67
C ALA A 243 -15.24 1.62 -11.90
N LEU A 244 -14.60 1.52 -13.07
CA LEU A 244 -15.22 0.98 -14.30
C LEU A 244 -15.67 -0.47 -14.13
N LEU A 245 -14.83 -1.34 -13.58
CA LEU A 245 -15.19 -2.74 -13.34
C LEU A 245 -16.27 -2.85 -12.27
N ASN A 246 -16.15 -2.10 -11.16
CA ASN A 246 -17.16 -2.09 -10.11
C ASN A 246 -18.52 -1.55 -10.57
N SER A 247 -18.53 -0.70 -11.60
CA SER A 247 -19.75 -0.18 -12.22
C SER A 247 -20.65 -1.30 -12.76
N PHE A 248 -20.10 -2.47 -13.08
CA PHE A 248 -20.90 -3.64 -13.46
C PHE A 248 -21.82 -4.09 -12.32
N ASN A 249 -21.32 -4.05 -11.08
CA ASN A 249 -22.09 -4.44 -9.90
C ASN A 249 -23.22 -3.47 -9.57
N THR A 250 -23.00 -2.17 -9.81
CA THR A 250 -23.85 -1.07 -9.32
C THR A 250 -24.73 -0.45 -10.40
N GLY A 251 -24.38 -0.63 -11.67
CA GLY A 251 -24.98 0.07 -12.80
C GLY A 251 -24.50 1.50 -12.99
N ASP A 252 -23.50 1.98 -12.23
CA ASP A 252 -22.97 3.33 -12.37
C ASP A 252 -22.40 3.56 -13.78
N GLN A 253 -22.83 4.64 -14.40
CA GLN A 253 -22.43 5.05 -15.74
C GLN A 253 -21.29 6.08 -15.70
N THR A 254 -20.98 6.66 -14.54
CA THR A 254 -19.91 7.65 -14.36
C THR A 254 -18.57 7.17 -14.95
N PRO A 255 -18.13 5.91 -14.72
CA PRO A 255 -16.86 5.43 -15.25
C PRO A 255 -16.76 5.36 -16.79
N ILE A 256 -17.88 5.40 -17.51
CA ILE A 256 -17.87 5.47 -18.98
C ILE A 256 -17.15 6.75 -19.45
N SER A 257 -17.23 7.84 -18.66
CA SER A 257 -16.53 9.09 -18.95
C SER A 257 -15.00 8.97 -18.87
N TYR A 258 -14.46 7.87 -18.34
CA TYR A 258 -13.03 7.62 -18.29
C TYR A 258 -12.51 7.00 -19.58
N ILE A 259 -13.41 6.55 -20.48
CA ILE A 259 -13.05 5.96 -21.77
C ILE A 259 -13.02 7.05 -22.83
N ASN A 260 -11.95 7.10 -23.63
CA ASN A 260 -11.87 8.01 -24.75
C ASN A 260 -12.83 7.54 -25.86
N PRO A 261 -13.88 8.32 -26.20
CA PRO A 261 -14.89 7.85 -27.15
C PRO A 261 -14.38 7.80 -28.60
N ASN A 262 -13.24 8.43 -28.90
CA ASN A 262 -12.78 8.61 -30.27
C ASN A 262 -11.71 7.60 -30.71
N ILE A 263 -10.96 7.03 -29.77
CA ILE A 263 -9.78 6.18 -30.05
C ILE A 263 -9.73 4.89 -29.24
N TYR A 264 -10.84 4.50 -28.59
CA TYR A 264 -10.87 3.27 -27.80
C TYR A 264 -10.75 2.01 -28.68
N ILE A 265 -9.70 1.23 -28.44
CA ILE A 265 -9.39 -0.03 -29.13
C ILE A 265 -9.74 -1.22 -28.21
N GLN A 266 -10.49 -2.18 -28.72
CA GLN A 266 -10.90 -3.39 -28.02
C GLN A 266 -10.19 -4.64 -28.56
N HIS A 267 -9.55 -5.41 -27.67
CA HIS A 267 -8.92 -6.70 -27.99
C HIS A 267 -9.72 -7.93 -27.51
N ASN A 268 -10.78 -7.74 -26.71
CA ASN A 268 -11.73 -8.82 -26.45
C ASN A 268 -12.45 -9.17 -27.76
N LEU A 269 -12.07 -10.32 -28.34
CA LEU A 269 -12.56 -10.80 -29.64
C LEU A 269 -14.07 -11.06 -29.68
N GLY A 270 -14.72 -11.20 -28.52
CA GLY A 270 -16.17 -11.35 -28.38
C GLY A 270 -16.95 -10.04 -28.32
N VAL A 271 -16.26 -8.89 -28.33
CA VAL A 271 -16.82 -7.54 -28.20
C VAL A 271 -16.46 -6.71 -29.44
N ALA A 272 -17.44 -5.96 -29.95
CA ALA A 272 -17.19 -5.05 -31.06
C ALA A 272 -16.29 -3.89 -30.64
N ASP A 273 -15.62 -3.26 -31.60
CA ASP A 273 -14.65 -2.21 -31.31
C ASP A 273 -15.29 -0.88 -30.87
N GLY A 274 -14.49 -0.02 -30.27
CA GLY A 274 -14.91 1.31 -29.84
C GLY A 274 -15.87 1.31 -28.64
N LEU A 275 -16.15 2.50 -28.13
CA LEU A 275 -17.04 2.68 -26.98
C LEU A 275 -18.47 2.18 -27.27
N GLN A 276 -18.88 2.21 -28.54
CA GLN A 276 -20.16 1.67 -28.98
C GLN A 276 -20.25 0.16 -28.72
N GLY A 277 -19.23 -0.62 -29.10
CA GLY A 277 -19.23 -2.06 -28.90
C GLY A 277 -19.29 -2.46 -27.43
N PHE A 278 -18.62 -1.70 -26.57
CA PHE A 278 -18.76 -1.82 -25.11
C PHE A 278 -20.20 -1.50 -24.64
N GLY A 279 -20.80 -0.41 -25.14
CA GLY A 279 -22.18 -0.04 -24.81
C GLY A 279 -23.21 -1.10 -25.23
N GLU A 280 -23.02 -1.74 -26.39
CA GLU A 280 -23.86 -2.83 -26.88
C GLU A 280 -23.82 -4.05 -25.94
N VAL A 281 -22.66 -4.38 -25.40
CA VAL A 281 -22.52 -5.44 -24.39
C VAL A 281 -23.33 -5.10 -23.14
N MET A 282 -23.23 -3.87 -22.64
CA MET A 282 -23.95 -3.44 -21.43
C MET A 282 -25.47 -3.46 -21.58
N GLN A 283 -26.00 -3.27 -22.79
CA GLN A 283 -27.44 -3.41 -23.07
C GLN A 283 -27.97 -4.84 -22.90
N HIS A 284 -27.08 -5.83 -22.96
CA HIS A 284 -27.42 -7.25 -22.78
C HIS A 284 -27.20 -7.75 -21.34
N ALA A 285 -26.98 -6.84 -20.39
CA ALA A 285 -26.83 -7.20 -18.99
C ALA A 285 -28.10 -7.91 -18.46
N PRO A 286 -27.96 -9.00 -17.67
CA PRO A 286 -29.10 -9.66 -17.06
C PRO A 286 -29.77 -8.77 -16.01
N GLU A 287 -30.97 -9.18 -15.56
CA GLU A 287 -31.63 -8.56 -14.41
C GLU A 287 -30.69 -8.62 -13.19
N GLY A 288 -30.33 -7.45 -12.64
CA GLY A 288 -29.33 -7.32 -11.58
C GLY A 288 -27.92 -6.94 -12.03
N GLY A 289 -27.69 -6.77 -13.34
CA GLY A 289 -26.41 -6.36 -13.92
C GLY A 289 -25.38 -7.48 -13.97
N PHE A 290 -24.27 -7.23 -14.65
CA PHE A 290 -23.09 -8.09 -14.56
C PHE A 290 -22.47 -8.01 -13.17
N LYS A 291 -21.60 -8.96 -12.83
CA LYS A 291 -20.82 -8.90 -11.58
C LYS A 291 -19.34 -8.92 -11.88
N ALA A 292 -18.60 -8.10 -11.13
CA ALA A 292 -17.15 -8.01 -11.21
C ALA A 292 -16.61 -7.77 -9.80
N ASN A 293 -15.97 -8.77 -9.24
CA ASN A 293 -15.23 -8.63 -8.00
C ASN A 293 -13.76 -8.48 -8.38
N VAL A 294 -13.19 -7.28 -8.24
CA VAL A 294 -11.76 -7.06 -8.49
C VAL A 294 -11.00 -7.54 -7.26
N LEU A 295 -10.10 -8.53 -7.43
CA LEU A 295 -9.30 -9.10 -6.35
C LEU A 295 -7.96 -8.37 -6.20
N ARG A 296 -7.39 -7.96 -7.33
CA ARG A 296 -6.08 -7.29 -7.40
C ARG A 296 -6.11 -6.26 -8.53
N ALA A 297 -5.51 -5.10 -8.32
CA ALA A 297 -5.38 -4.05 -9.33
C ALA A 297 -4.00 -3.37 -9.23
N PHE A 298 -3.33 -3.21 -10.36
CA PHE A 298 -1.96 -2.72 -10.43
C PHE A 298 -1.78 -1.71 -11.55
N GLN A 299 -0.82 -0.80 -11.41
CA GLN A 299 -0.48 0.19 -12.43
C GLN A 299 1.02 0.13 -12.78
N ASP A 300 1.33 0.06 -14.07
CA ASP A 300 2.68 0.07 -14.65
C ASP A 300 2.74 1.11 -15.78
N GLY A 301 3.24 2.31 -15.46
CA GLY A 301 3.23 3.45 -16.37
C GLY A 301 1.80 3.80 -16.82
N ASP A 302 1.58 3.73 -18.14
CA ASP A 302 0.29 4.01 -18.78
C ASP A 302 -0.66 2.81 -18.81
N TYR A 303 -0.25 1.67 -18.25
CA TYR A 303 -1.05 0.46 -18.18
C TYR A 303 -1.60 0.23 -16.78
N VAL A 304 -2.83 -0.27 -16.72
CA VAL A 304 -3.45 -0.82 -15.51
C VAL A 304 -3.86 -2.24 -15.80
N PHE A 305 -3.57 -3.17 -14.90
CA PHE A 305 -4.01 -4.55 -15.03
C PHE A 305 -4.67 -5.06 -13.75
N THR A 306 -5.71 -5.89 -13.92
CA THR A 306 -6.55 -6.39 -12.83
C THR A 306 -6.71 -7.88 -12.88
N HIS A 307 -6.91 -8.49 -11.71
CA HIS A 307 -7.36 -9.87 -11.57
C HIS A 307 -8.79 -9.83 -11.02
N THR A 308 -9.74 -10.33 -11.80
CA THR A 308 -11.17 -10.12 -11.57
C THR A 308 -11.93 -11.44 -11.61
N GLU A 309 -12.82 -11.64 -10.64
CA GLU A 309 -13.87 -12.67 -10.68
C GLU A 309 -15.12 -12.05 -11.30
N TYR A 310 -15.52 -12.58 -12.45
CA TYR A 310 -16.68 -12.10 -13.20
C TYR A 310 -17.86 -13.04 -13.09
N ASP A 311 -19.06 -12.48 -13.07
CA ASP A 311 -20.26 -13.14 -13.59
C ASP A 311 -20.79 -12.32 -14.77
N PHE A 312 -20.23 -12.64 -15.94
CA PHE A 312 -20.53 -12.01 -17.22
C PHE A 312 -20.76 -13.14 -18.23
N PHE A 313 -22.03 -13.43 -18.52
CA PHE A 313 -22.46 -14.65 -19.23
C PHE A 313 -21.92 -15.93 -18.56
N GLY A 314 -22.02 -15.99 -17.23
CA GLY A 314 -21.58 -17.08 -16.37
C GLY A 314 -20.23 -16.82 -15.68
N PRO A 315 -19.90 -17.58 -14.61
CA PRO A 315 -18.75 -17.30 -13.74
C PRO A 315 -17.40 -17.52 -14.44
N LYS A 316 -16.50 -16.53 -14.34
CA LYS A 316 -15.17 -16.55 -14.96
C LYS A 316 -14.11 -15.94 -14.05
N ALA A 317 -12.89 -16.46 -14.17
CA ALA A 317 -11.69 -15.75 -13.73
C ALA A 317 -11.12 -14.98 -14.92
N GLY A 318 -10.69 -13.75 -14.69
CA GLY A 318 -10.21 -12.87 -15.72
C GLY A 318 -9.00 -12.05 -15.32
N PHE A 319 -8.14 -11.80 -16.28
CA PHE A 319 -7.22 -10.68 -16.24
C PHE A 319 -7.66 -9.64 -17.26
N ASP A 320 -7.66 -8.37 -16.86
CA ASP A 320 -7.91 -7.24 -17.74
C ASP A 320 -6.66 -6.36 -17.78
N ILE A 321 -6.41 -5.73 -18.91
CA ILE A 321 -5.35 -4.75 -19.14
C ILE A 321 -5.98 -3.55 -19.82
N PHE A 322 -5.72 -2.36 -19.31
CA PHE A 322 -6.17 -1.10 -19.89
C PHE A 322 -4.96 -0.20 -20.14
N ARG A 323 -4.89 0.42 -21.32
CA ARG A 323 -3.91 1.46 -21.61
C ARG A 323 -4.54 2.83 -21.56
N PHE A 324 -3.76 3.81 -21.10
CA PHE A 324 -4.16 5.19 -20.95
C PHE A 324 -3.39 6.13 -21.89
N GLU A 325 -4.07 7.18 -22.32
CA GLU A 325 -3.46 8.40 -22.89
C GLU A 325 -4.18 9.61 -22.31
N ASP A 326 -3.44 10.63 -21.88
CA ASP A 326 -3.97 11.86 -21.27
C ASP A 326 -4.98 11.59 -20.12
N GLY A 327 -4.76 10.51 -19.37
CA GLY A 327 -5.62 10.08 -18.25
C GLY A 327 -6.95 9.45 -18.68
N MET A 328 -7.14 9.11 -19.95
CA MET A 328 -8.32 8.42 -20.48
C MET A 328 -7.96 7.00 -20.93
N ILE A 329 -8.86 6.04 -20.73
CA ILE A 329 -8.73 4.68 -21.24
C ILE A 329 -8.86 4.73 -22.77
N VAL A 330 -7.85 4.22 -23.47
CA VAL A 330 -7.82 4.19 -24.94
C VAL A 330 -7.69 2.78 -25.50
N GLU A 331 -7.42 1.78 -24.68
CA GLU A 331 -7.26 0.41 -25.16
C GLU A 331 -7.54 -0.59 -24.04
N HIS A 332 -8.08 -1.76 -24.41
CA HIS A 332 -8.44 -2.81 -23.47
C HIS A 332 -8.16 -4.20 -24.04
N TRP A 333 -7.52 -5.04 -23.22
CA TRP A 333 -7.38 -6.48 -23.42
C TRP A 333 -7.97 -7.21 -22.22
N ASP A 334 -8.53 -8.38 -22.46
CA ASP A 334 -8.86 -9.32 -21.40
C ASP A 334 -8.36 -10.72 -21.73
N ASN A 335 -8.30 -11.59 -20.73
CA ASN A 335 -8.23 -13.03 -20.93
C ASN A 335 -9.07 -13.71 -19.86
N LEU A 336 -10.01 -14.57 -20.27
CA LEU A 336 -11.03 -15.13 -19.39
C LEU A 336 -11.07 -16.66 -19.50
N LEU A 337 -11.27 -17.35 -18.39
CA LEU A 337 -11.69 -18.77 -18.38
C LEU A 337 -12.81 -19.03 -17.38
N PRO A 338 -13.60 -20.11 -17.55
CA PRO A 338 -14.57 -20.53 -16.55
C PRO A 338 -13.90 -20.82 -15.19
N ILE A 339 -14.62 -20.54 -14.10
CA ILE A 339 -14.19 -20.95 -12.76
C ILE A 339 -14.16 -22.47 -12.67
N GLN A 340 -13.07 -23.00 -12.11
CA GLN A 340 -12.85 -24.43 -11.91
C GLN A 340 -12.83 -24.81 -10.43
N LYS A 341 -12.83 -26.11 -10.16
CA LYS A 341 -12.64 -26.62 -8.80
C LYS A 341 -11.25 -26.25 -8.27
N PRO A 342 -11.06 -26.20 -6.95
CA PRO A 342 -9.73 -26.03 -6.39
C PRO A 342 -8.73 -27.04 -6.96
N ASN A 343 -7.48 -26.61 -7.12
CA ASN A 343 -6.39 -27.42 -7.62
C ASN A 343 -6.05 -28.58 -6.66
N PRO A 344 -5.11 -29.48 -7.00
CA PRO A 344 -4.75 -30.60 -6.14
C PRO A 344 -4.23 -30.20 -4.74
N SER A 345 -3.76 -28.95 -4.57
CA SER A 345 -3.33 -28.37 -3.29
C SER A 345 -4.46 -27.62 -2.55
N GLY A 346 -5.68 -27.60 -3.08
CA GLY A 346 -6.83 -26.94 -2.48
C GLY A 346 -6.90 -25.43 -2.72
N ARG A 347 -6.08 -24.89 -3.64
CA ARG A 347 -6.07 -23.48 -4.04
C ARG A 347 -7.11 -23.20 -5.11
N THR A 348 -7.69 -22.02 -5.09
CA THR A 348 -8.62 -21.53 -6.11
C THR A 348 -7.89 -20.64 -7.11
N GLN A 349 -8.60 -20.19 -8.15
CA GLN A 349 -8.05 -19.19 -9.07
C GLN A 349 -7.94 -17.79 -8.43
N PHE A 350 -8.51 -17.55 -7.25
CA PHE A 350 -8.68 -16.19 -6.70
C PHE A 350 -7.95 -15.93 -5.39
N ASP A 351 -7.79 -16.95 -4.54
CA ASP A 351 -7.12 -16.87 -3.24
C ASP A 351 -5.63 -16.53 -3.38
N GLY A 352 -4.92 -16.48 -2.25
CA GLY A 352 -3.50 -16.13 -2.20
C GLY A 352 -3.25 -14.65 -1.90
N ALA A 353 -2.01 -14.21 -2.08
CA ALA A 353 -1.57 -12.89 -1.62
C ALA A 353 -2.18 -11.73 -2.43
N THR A 354 -2.48 -10.62 -1.76
CA THR A 354 -2.94 -9.35 -2.37
C THR A 354 -2.09 -8.14 -1.95
N THR A 355 -1.19 -8.32 -0.97
CA THR A 355 -0.34 -7.26 -0.43
C THR A 355 0.77 -6.88 -1.39
N LEU A 356 0.75 -5.61 -1.79
CA LEU A 356 1.78 -5.00 -2.61
C LEU A 356 3.04 -4.71 -1.76
N ALA A 357 4.20 -5.13 -2.25
CA ALA A 357 5.51 -4.92 -1.65
C ALA A 357 6.57 -4.69 -2.75
N ASP A 358 7.83 -4.43 -2.37
CA ASP A 358 8.97 -4.34 -3.31
C ASP A 358 8.78 -3.33 -4.46
N LEU A 359 8.08 -2.21 -4.23
CA LEU A 359 7.82 -1.18 -5.26
C LEU A 359 9.10 -0.65 -5.91
N ASP A 360 10.18 -0.54 -5.14
CA ASP A 360 11.52 -0.15 -5.59
C ASP A 360 12.20 -1.21 -6.47
N LYS A 361 11.70 -2.45 -6.48
CA LYS A 361 12.25 -3.57 -7.27
C LYS A 361 11.38 -3.98 -8.45
N THR A 362 10.36 -3.19 -8.80
CA THR A 362 9.41 -3.49 -9.89
C THR A 362 10.12 -3.94 -11.18
N GLU A 363 11.11 -3.18 -11.66
CA GLU A 363 11.83 -3.52 -12.89
C GLU A 363 12.70 -4.77 -12.76
N ALA A 364 13.31 -5.00 -11.60
CA ALA A 364 14.06 -6.22 -11.34
C ALA A 364 13.14 -7.44 -11.33
N ASN A 365 11.96 -7.33 -10.72
CA ASN A 365 10.95 -8.39 -10.68
C ASN A 365 10.40 -8.70 -12.08
N LYS A 366 10.14 -7.65 -12.90
CA LYS A 366 9.76 -7.81 -14.31
C LYS A 366 10.83 -8.54 -15.11
N ALA A 367 12.12 -8.25 -14.87
CA ALA A 367 13.23 -8.94 -15.53
C ALA A 367 13.31 -10.44 -15.15
N VAL A 368 13.04 -10.78 -13.88
CA VAL A 368 12.98 -12.19 -13.42
C VAL A 368 11.87 -12.94 -14.15
N VAL A 369 10.65 -12.39 -14.19
CA VAL A 369 9.52 -13.05 -14.88
C VAL A 369 9.74 -13.13 -16.37
N ARG A 370 10.21 -12.05 -17.01
CA ARG A 370 10.60 -12.09 -18.43
C ARG A 370 11.59 -13.22 -18.70
N GLY A 371 12.65 -13.30 -17.90
CA GLY A 371 13.67 -14.34 -18.02
C GLY A 371 13.09 -15.73 -17.85
N PHE A 372 12.16 -15.93 -16.91
CA PHE A 372 11.46 -17.20 -16.75
C PHE A 372 10.67 -17.59 -18.01
N ILE A 373 9.84 -16.69 -18.54
CA ILE A 373 9.04 -16.97 -19.74
C ILE A 373 9.94 -17.23 -20.96
N GLU A 374 10.94 -16.36 -21.21
CA GLU A 374 11.81 -16.46 -22.38
C GLU A 374 12.76 -17.67 -22.32
N ASN A 375 13.42 -17.89 -21.19
CA ASN A 375 14.43 -18.94 -21.09
C ASN A 375 13.81 -20.32 -20.82
N VAL A 376 12.86 -20.39 -19.90
CA VAL A 376 12.30 -21.68 -19.47
C VAL A 376 11.13 -22.10 -20.36
N LEU A 377 10.13 -21.23 -20.55
CA LEU A 377 8.90 -21.63 -21.25
C LEU A 377 9.04 -21.59 -22.78
N LEU A 378 9.68 -20.54 -23.33
CA LEU A 378 9.92 -20.38 -24.76
C LEU A 378 11.13 -21.19 -25.26
N ASN A 379 12.29 -21.07 -24.59
CA ASN A 379 13.53 -21.74 -25.02
C ASN A 379 13.74 -23.14 -24.41
N HIS A 380 12.80 -23.63 -23.59
CA HIS A 380 12.82 -24.96 -22.97
C HIS A 380 14.05 -25.27 -22.11
N GLU A 381 14.69 -24.25 -21.52
CA GLU A 381 15.85 -24.40 -20.63
C GLU A 381 15.41 -24.82 -19.20
N MET A 382 14.82 -26.01 -19.09
CA MET A 382 14.21 -26.52 -17.84
C MET A 382 15.21 -26.66 -16.68
N ASP A 383 16.51 -26.75 -16.96
CA ASP A 383 17.58 -26.74 -15.97
C ASP A 383 17.71 -25.39 -15.24
N LYS A 384 17.12 -24.31 -15.77
CA LYS A 384 17.15 -22.97 -15.18
C LYS A 384 15.95 -22.64 -14.30
N VAL A 385 14.98 -23.54 -14.13
CA VAL A 385 13.75 -23.27 -13.36
C VAL A 385 14.04 -22.70 -11.97
N THR A 386 15.00 -23.28 -11.24
CA THR A 386 15.38 -22.86 -9.87
C THR A 386 16.14 -21.53 -9.81
N ASN A 387 16.54 -20.95 -10.95
CA ASN A 387 17.09 -19.60 -11.00
C ASN A 387 15.99 -18.54 -10.92
N TYR A 388 14.74 -18.93 -11.18
CA TYR A 388 13.59 -18.02 -11.23
C TYR A 388 12.55 -18.35 -10.17
N ILE A 389 12.27 -19.63 -9.92
CA ILE A 389 11.26 -20.09 -8.96
C ILE A 389 11.95 -20.48 -7.66
N ASN A 390 11.38 -20.04 -6.54
CA ASN A 390 11.82 -20.44 -5.22
C ASN A 390 11.55 -21.95 -5.00
N PRO A 391 12.59 -22.77 -4.75
CA PRO A 391 12.43 -24.22 -4.64
C PRO A 391 11.75 -24.67 -3.34
N ALA A 392 11.73 -23.81 -2.31
CA ALA A 392 11.11 -24.11 -1.01
C ALA A 392 9.64 -23.72 -0.98
N THR A 393 9.27 -22.63 -1.67
CA THR A 393 7.92 -22.07 -1.66
C THR A 393 7.50 -21.72 -3.09
N TYR A 394 6.54 -22.45 -3.65
CA TYR A 394 5.91 -22.10 -4.91
C TYR A 394 4.43 -22.49 -4.87
N ILE A 395 3.56 -21.51 -4.69
CA ILE A 395 2.11 -21.70 -4.60
C ILE A 395 1.50 -21.60 -6.00
N GLN A 396 0.63 -22.54 -6.34
CA GLN A 396 -0.04 -22.58 -7.64
C GLN A 396 -1.53 -22.33 -7.49
N HIS A 397 -2.07 -21.49 -8.36
CA HIS A 397 -3.50 -21.25 -8.51
C HIS A 397 -4.08 -21.77 -9.82
N ASN A 398 -3.23 -22.31 -10.71
CA ASN A 398 -3.68 -23.06 -11.87
C ASN A 398 -4.50 -24.29 -11.39
N PRO A 399 -5.75 -24.46 -11.84
CA PRO A 399 -6.62 -25.56 -11.41
C PRO A 399 -6.07 -26.98 -11.64
N ALA A 400 -5.13 -27.15 -12.57
CA ALA A 400 -4.53 -28.43 -12.94
C ALA A 400 -3.17 -28.70 -12.29
N VAL A 401 -2.56 -27.72 -11.59
CA VAL A 401 -1.18 -27.81 -11.09
C VAL A 401 -1.15 -27.69 -9.58
N ALA A 402 -0.46 -28.61 -8.91
CA ALA A 402 -0.27 -28.59 -7.46
C ALA A 402 0.89 -27.64 -7.06
N ASP A 403 0.90 -27.22 -5.80
CA ASP A 403 1.98 -26.44 -5.20
C ASP A 403 3.35 -27.15 -5.32
N GLY A 404 4.42 -26.35 -5.36
CA GLY A 404 5.80 -26.79 -5.38
C GLY A 404 6.32 -27.16 -6.77
N LEU A 405 7.65 -27.25 -6.90
CA LEU A 405 8.29 -27.69 -8.14
C LEU A 405 7.94 -29.14 -8.50
N ASP A 406 7.67 -29.99 -7.50
CA ASP A 406 7.20 -31.36 -7.72
C ASP A 406 5.80 -31.37 -8.36
N GLY A 407 4.90 -30.51 -7.90
CA GLY A 407 3.56 -30.35 -8.47
C GLY A 407 3.60 -29.85 -9.91
N PHE A 408 4.44 -28.84 -10.17
CA PHE A 408 4.71 -28.34 -11.51
C PHE A 408 5.30 -29.43 -12.43
N GLY A 409 6.32 -30.15 -11.98
CA GLY A 409 6.95 -31.22 -12.74
C GLY A 409 5.99 -32.38 -13.05
N ALA A 410 5.13 -32.75 -12.10
CA ALA A 410 4.10 -33.76 -12.30
C ALA A 410 3.08 -33.36 -13.36
N ALA A 411 2.66 -32.08 -13.39
CA ALA A 411 1.75 -31.56 -14.41
C ALA A 411 2.39 -31.59 -15.81
N MET A 412 3.66 -31.15 -15.94
CA MET A 412 4.39 -31.19 -17.21
C MET A 412 4.55 -32.63 -17.73
N LYS A 413 4.87 -33.57 -16.84
CA LYS A 413 4.93 -35.00 -17.18
C LYS A 413 3.58 -35.53 -17.66
N TYR A 414 2.50 -35.18 -16.96
CA TYR A 414 1.15 -35.58 -17.36
C TYR A 414 0.78 -35.05 -18.75
N PHE A 415 1.09 -33.79 -19.05
CA PHE A 415 0.84 -33.22 -20.39
C PHE A 415 1.60 -33.98 -21.48
N ALA A 416 2.89 -34.25 -21.25
CA ALA A 416 3.71 -35.02 -22.20
C ALA A 416 3.17 -36.44 -22.43
N GLU A 417 2.83 -37.17 -21.36
CA GLU A 417 2.32 -38.55 -21.46
C GLU A 417 0.94 -38.65 -22.13
N ASN A 418 0.13 -37.58 -22.07
CA ASN A 418 -1.20 -37.53 -22.67
C ASN A 418 -1.23 -36.80 -24.03
N GLY A 419 -0.06 -36.45 -24.58
CA GLY A 419 0.05 -35.76 -25.86
C GLY A 419 -0.59 -34.36 -25.87
N LEU A 420 -0.64 -33.71 -24.70
CA LEU A 420 -1.12 -32.34 -24.56
C LEU A 420 0.06 -31.40 -24.78
N VAL A 421 -0.07 -30.54 -25.79
CA VAL A 421 0.90 -29.49 -26.10
C VAL A 421 0.75 -28.38 -25.07
N MET A 422 1.85 -27.96 -24.46
CA MET A 422 1.95 -26.68 -23.76
C MET A 422 3.17 -25.97 -24.34
N GLN A 423 2.90 -25.04 -25.25
CA GLN A 423 3.92 -24.34 -26.02
C GLN A 423 3.68 -22.84 -25.90
N TYR A 424 4.76 -22.11 -25.61
CA TYR A 424 4.81 -20.67 -25.74
C TYR A 424 5.53 -20.37 -27.07
N ASP A 425 5.00 -19.44 -27.85
CA ASP A 425 5.55 -19.02 -29.14
C ASP A 425 6.07 -17.57 -29.09
N LYS A 426 5.41 -16.69 -28.33
CA LYS A 426 5.81 -15.28 -28.21
C LYS A 426 5.35 -14.65 -26.89
N LEU A 427 6.23 -13.86 -26.28
CA LEU A 427 5.92 -12.97 -25.17
C LEU A 427 5.59 -11.57 -25.73
N HIS A 428 4.39 -11.07 -25.47
CA HIS A 428 3.91 -9.77 -25.96
C HIS A 428 4.06 -8.66 -24.91
N MET A 429 3.71 -8.92 -23.65
CA MET A 429 3.77 -7.92 -22.58
C MET A 429 4.34 -8.50 -21.29
N VAL A 430 5.03 -7.64 -20.52
CA VAL A 430 5.42 -7.89 -19.13
C VAL A 430 5.11 -6.62 -18.35
N LEU A 431 4.04 -6.66 -17.58
CA LEU A 431 3.53 -5.54 -16.77
C LEU A 431 3.75 -5.88 -15.30
N GLY A 432 4.19 -4.93 -14.49
CA GLY A 432 4.44 -5.20 -13.08
C GLY A 432 4.34 -3.98 -12.18
N GLN A 433 3.93 -4.21 -10.94
CA GLN A 433 3.98 -3.24 -9.87
C GLN A 433 4.49 -3.96 -8.61
N GLY A 434 5.64 -3.53 -8.12
CA GLY A 434 6.27 -4.12 -6.95
C GLY A 434 6.56 -5.60 -7.13
N ASN A 435 6.02 -6.42 -6.23
CA ASN A 435 6.17 -7.87 -6.20
C ASN A 435 5.19 -8.63 -7.11
N PHE A 436 4.27 -7.96 -7.82
CA PHE A 436 3.35 -8.62 -8.77
C PHE A 436 3.72 -8.29 -10.22
N VAL A 437 3.80 -9.32 -11.06
CA VAL A 437 4.16 -9.19 -12.47
C VAL A 437 3.27 -10.10 -13.32
N LEU A 438 2.53 -9.50 -14.26
CA LEU A 438 1.75 -10.17 -15.29
C LEU A 438 2.56 -10.30 -16.57
N SER A 439 2.63 -11.51 -17.12
CA SER A 439 3.14 -11.76 -18.47
C SER A 439 2.00 -12.16 -19.41
N VAL A 440 2.06 -11.65 -20.64
CA VAL A 440 1.07 -11.91 -21.69
C VAL A 440 1.78 -12.56 -22.87
N SER A 441 1.45 -13.82 -23.12
CA SER A 441 2.09 -14.63 -24.16
C SER A 441 1.06 -15.30 -25.06
N GLU A 442 1.51 -15.76 -26.23
CA GLU A 442 0.75 -16.63 -27.11
C GLU A 442 1.49 -17.93 -27.38
N GLY A 443 0.74 -18.97 -27.73
CA GLY A 443 1.30 -20.22 -28.22
C GLY A 443 0.22 -21.25 -28.47
N LYS A 444 0.45 -22.50 -28.04
CA LYS A 444 -0.49 -23.61 -28.24
C LYS A 444 -0.75 -24.37 -26.96
N PHE A 445 -2.00 -24.81 -26.77
CA PHE A 445 -2.39 -25.64 -25.63
C PHE A 445 -3.18 -26.89 -26.07
N GLY A 446 -3.19 -27.92 -25.22
CA GLY A 446 -4.03 -29.11 -25.40
C GLY A 446 -3.73 -29.86 -26.69
N LYS A 447 -4.66 -29.86 -27.64
CA LYS A 447 -4.49 -30.54 -28.94
C LYS A 447 -3.66 -29.74 -29.96
N GLY A 448 -3.06 -28.62 -29.53
CA GLY A 448 -2.31 -27.70 -30.39
C GLY A 448 -3.12 -26.45 -30.78
N ASP A 449 -4.17 -26.13 -30.03
CA ASP A 449 -5.04 -24.98 -30.30
C ASP A 449 -4.30 -23.67 -30.00
N HIS A 450 -4.41 -22.67 -30.88
CA HIS A 450 -3.81 -21.34 -30.67
C HIS A 450 -4.39 -20.70 -29.41
N THR A 451 -3.54 -20.29 -28.49
CA THR A 451 -3.91 -20.01 -27.10
C THR A 451 -3.17 -18.78 -26.58
N ALA A 452 -3.88 -17.95 -25.80
CA ALA A 452 -3.33 -16.86 -25.02
C ALA A 452 -3.07 -17.31 -23.58
N TYR A 453 -1.88 -17.00 -23.08
CA TYR A 453 -1.42 -17.26 -21.72
C TYR A 453 -1.23 -15.93 -20.99
N TYR A 454 -1.99 -15.72 -19.93
CA TYR A 454 -1.85 -14.57 -19.04
C TYR A 454 -1.42 -15.13 -17.68
N ASP A 455 -0.15 -14.97 -17.35
CA ASP A 455 0.47 -15.56 -16.17
C ASP A 455 0.85 -14.43 -15.19
N LEU A 456 0.16 -14.34 -14.05
CA LEU A 456 0.47 -13.42 -12.96
C LEU A 456 1.34 -14.13 -11.92
N PHE A 457 2.46 -13.51 -11.58
CA PHE A 457 3.40 -14.02 -10.58
C PHE A 457 3.51 -13.07 -9.40
N ARG A 458 3.69 -13.63 -8.20
CA ARG A 458 4.24 -12.91 -7.05
C ARG A 458 5.68 -13.32 -6.82
N LEU A 459 6.52 -12.33 -6.51
CA LEU A 459 7.91 -12.52 -6.16
C LEU A 459 8.18 -12.21 -4.68
N GLU A 460 9.23 -12.83 -4.15
CA GLU A 460 9.79 -12.59 -2.83
C GLU A 460 11.28 -12.90 -2.89
N ASP A 461 12.11 -12.02 -2.34
CA ASP A 461 13.58 -12.15 -2.37
C ASP A 461 14.15 -12.39 -3.78
N GLY A 462 13.53 -11.79 -4.80
CA GLY A 462 13.95 -11.89 -6.21
C GLY A 462 13.60 -13.22 -6.89
N LEU A 463 12.77 -14.06 -6.27
CA LEU A 463 12.30 -15.33 -6.83
C LEU A 463 10.78 -15.38 -6.90
N ILE A 464 10.25 -16.09 -7.89
CA ILE A 464 8.82 -16.39 -8.03
C ILE A 464 8.40 -17.37 -6.93
N VAL A 465 7.37 -17.01 -6.19
CA VAL A 465 6.85 -17.79 -5.04
C VAL A 465 5.36 -18.14 -5.16
N GLU A 466 4.64 -17.52 -6.10
CA GLU A 466 3.20 -17.72 -6.28
C GLU A 466 2.79 -17.41 -7.72
N HIS A 467 1.82 -18.14 -8.26
CA HIS A 467 1.42 -18.05 -9.66
C HIS A 467 -0.09 -18.26 -9.86
N TRP A 468 -0.71 -17.39 -10.64
CA TRP A 468 -2.09 -17.48 -11.15
C TRP A 468 -2.06 -17.37 -12.66
N ASP A 469 -2.93 -18.11 -13.35
CA ASP A 469 -3.01 -18.02 -14.80
C ASP A 469 -4.43 -18.00 -15.36
N VAL A 470 -4.52 -17.42 -16.55
CA VAL A 470 -5.65 -17.59 -17.45
C VAL A 470 -5.14 -18.10 -18.80
N ILE A 471 -5.49 -19.33 -19.12
CA ILE A 471 -5.16 -20.01 -20.38
C ILE A 471 -6.44 -20.09 -21.22
N ALA A 472 -6.51 -19.35 -22.32
CA ALA A 472 -7.71 -19.27 -23.14
C ALA A 472 -7.41 -19.47 -24.63
N THR A 473 -8.15 -20.38 -25.26
CA THR A 473 -8.07 -20.60 -26.71
C THR A 473 -8.51 -19.35 -27.46
N ILE A 474 -7.73 -18.97 -28.47
CA ILE A 474 -8.04 -17.87 -29.37
C ILE A 474 -8.99 -18.41 -30.46
N PRO A 475 -10.24 -17.89 -30.57
CA PRO A 475 -11.19 -18.36 -31.56
C PRO A 475 -10.72 -18.06 -32.99
N ALA A 476 -11.29 -18.75 -33.97
CA ALA A 476 -10.97 -18.48 -35.38
C ALA A 476 -11.37 -17.04 -35.75
N LYS A 477 -10.60 -16.41 -36.65
CA LYS A 477 -10.83 -15.01 -37.07
C LYS A 477 -12.26 -14.73 -37.58
N SER A 478 -12.94 -15.74 -38.12
CA SER A 478 -14.34 -15.65 -38.55
C SER A 478 -15.35 -15.41 -37.42
N GLU A 479 -14.96 -15.63 -36.16
CA GLU A 479 -15.81 -15.45 -34.98
C GLU A 479 -15.54 -14.11 -34.26
N TRP A 480 -14.54 -13.35 -34.71
CA TRP A 480 -14.15 -12.10 -34.06
C TRP A 480 -15.16 -10.99 -34.36
N LYS A 481 -15.47 -10.17 -33.35
CA LYS A 481 -16.33 -8.99 -33.49
C LYS A 481 -15.56 -7.69 -33.73
N ASN A 482 -14.23 -7.73 -33.69
CA ASN A 482 -13.33 -6.62 -34.03
C ASN A 482 -12.16 -7.13 -34.87
N GLU A 483 -11.38 -6.21 -35.44
CA GLU A 483 -10.22 -6.53 -36.29
C GLU A 483 -8.85 -6.37 -35.60
N ASN A 484 -8.84 -5.97 -34.32
CA ASN A 484 -7.63 -5.56 -33.59
C ASN A 484 -6.75 -6.75 -33.17
N GLY A 485 -7.35 -7.94 -33.06
CA GLY A 485 -6.65 -9.15 -32.64
C GLY A 485 -6.53 -9.27 -31.12
N LYS A 486 -5.91 -10.37 -30.66
CA LYS A 486 -5.85 -10.72 -29.24
C LYS A 486 -4.78 -9.98 -28.44
N PHE A 487 -3.75 -9.44 -29.10
CA PHE A 487 -2.56 -8.87 -28.49
C PHE A 487 -2.26 -7.49 -29.02
#